data_AF-A0A814IJS8-F1
#
_entry.id   AF-A0A814IJS8-F1
#
_cell.length_a   1.000
_cell.length_b   1.000
_cell.length_c   1.000
_cell.angle_alpha   90.00
_cell.angle_beta   90.00
_cell.angle_gamma   90.00
#
_symmetry.space_group_name_H-M   'P 1'
#
loop_
_entity.id
_entity.type
_entity.pdbx_description
1 polymer ?
#
loop_
_entity_poly.entity_id
_entity_poly.type
_entity_poly.pdbx_seq_one_letter_code
_entity_poly.pdbx_strand_id
1 'polypeptide(L)' 'MSLLPAIANHINIYAGIIVYIFGFSGSLLNIMILFPNRRNPYTFLSMHSPIADCFALNIGMLPRILSVGFNIDPTLSNRV' A
#
# COMPACT_ATOMS: atom_id res chain seq x y z
N MET A 1 -22.08 -14.84 14.89
CA MET A 1 -20.68 -14.55 14.52
C MET A 1 -19.87 -14.62 15.81
N SER A 2 -18.86 -15.49 15.91
CA SER A 2 -18.06 -15.61 17.14
C SER A 2 -17.20 -14.35 17.33
N LEU A 3 -16.94 -13.98 18.58
CA LEU A 3 -16.21 -12.75 18.94
C LEU A 3 -14.75 -12.76 18.43
N LEU A 4 -14.15 -13.95 18.42
CA LEU A 4 -12.74 -14.18 18.06
C LEU A 4 -12.39 -13.79 16.60
N PRO A 5 -13.12 -14.24 15.55
CA PRO A 5 -12.83 -13.83 14.17
C PRO A 5 -13.06 -12.34 13.92
N ALA A 6 -13.98 -11.69 14.64
CA ALA A 6 -14.19 -10.25 14.51
C ALA A 6 -12.97 -9.47 14.99
N ILE A 7 -12.41 -9.83 16.15
CA ILE A 7 -11.19 -9.21 16.69
C ILE A 7 -10.00 -9.44 15.75
N ALA A 8 -9.84 -10.67 15.24
CA ALA A 8 -8.76 -11.00 14.32
C ALA A 8 -8.81 -10.16 13.03
N ASN A 9 -10.01 -9.93 12.48
CA ASN A 9 -10.19 -9.08 11.31
C ASN A 9 -9.81 -7.63 11.59
N HIS A 10 -10.22 -7.06 12.72
CA HIS A 10 -9.85 -5.70 13.09
C HIS A 10 -8.32 -5.55 13.25
N ILE A 11 -7.66 -6.49 13.92
CA ILE A 11 -6.19 -6.48 14.06
C ILE A 11 -5.51 -6.49 12.69
N ASN A 12 -5.98 -7.33 11.77
CA ASN A 12 -5.42 -7.44 10.42
C ASN A 12 -5.57 -6.14 9.61
N ILE A 13 -6.71 -5.45 9.76
CA ILE A 13 -6.96 -4.16 9.11
C ILE A 13 -6.03 -3.08 9.69
N TYR A 14 -5.93 -2.95 11.02
CA TYR A 14 -5.06 -1.95 11.64
C TYR A 14 -3.59 -2.18 11.33
N ALA A 15 -3.12 -3.44 11.40
CA ALA A 15 -1.77 -3.80 10.99
C ALA A 15 -1.54 -3.47 9.50
N GLY A 16 -2.52 -3.75 8.65
CA GLY A 16 -2.48 -3.41 7.22
C GLY A 16 -2.37 -1.91 6.97
N ILE A 17 -3.10 -1.08 7.71
CA ILE A 17 -3.03 0.40 7.61
C ILE A 17 -1.65 0.89 8.00
N ILE A 18 -1.07 0.38 9.09
CA ILE A 18 0.27 0.76 9.55
C ILE A 18 1.30 0.41 8.47
N VAL A 19 1.30 -0.83 7.97
CA VAL A 19 2.21 -1.28 6.92
C VAL A 19 2.04 -0.44 5.64
N TYR A 20 0.80 -0.09 5.27
CA TYR A 20 0.53 0.76 4.11
C TYR A 20 1.14 2.15 4.27
N ILE A 21 0.91 2.83 5.41
CA ILE A 21 1.42 4.19 5.65
C ILE A 21 2.96 4.21 5.63
N PHE A 22 3.60 3.31 6.38
CA PHE A 22 5.06 3.26 6.45
C PHE A 22 5.69 2.78 5.14
N GLY A 23 5.11 1.76 4.49
CA GLY A 23 5.59 1.25 3.22
C GLY A 23 5.48 2.28 2.10
N PHE A 24 4.35 2.98 2.01
CA PHE A 24 4.12 3.98 0.97
C PHE A 24 4.99 5.23 1.17
N SER A 25 5.07 5.74 2.40
CA SER A 25 5.94 6.88 2.73
C SER A 25 7.43 6.55 2.56
N GLY A 26 7.88 5.37 2.99
CA GLY A 26 9.25 4.92 2.81
C GLY A 26 9.62 4.76 1.32
N SER A 27 8.71 4.22 0.51
CA SER A 27 8.91 4.09 -0.93
C SER A 27 8.96 5.45 -1.63
N LEU A 28 8.10 6.40 -1.24
CA LEU A 28 8.16 7.78 -1.73
C LEU A 28 9.47 8.47 -1.38
N LEU A 29 9.95 8.33 -0.14
CA LEU A 29 11.24 8.89 0.28
C LEU A 29 12.39 8.30 -0.55
N ASN A 30 12.40 6.99 -0.78
CA ASN A 30 13.40 6.35 -1.63
C ASN A 30 13.38 6.91 -3.06
N ILE A 31 12.19 7.11 -3.65
CA ILE A 31 12.05 7.75 -4.96
C ILE A 31 12.63 9.17 -4.92
N MET A 32 12.31 9.98 -3.91
CA MET A 32 12.81 11.35 -3.78
C MET A 32 14.34 11.41 -3.64
N ILE A 33 14.95 10.46 -2.93
CA ILE A 33 16.40 10.41 -2.71
C ILE A 33 17.14 9.90 -3.95
N LEU A 34 16.57 8.93 -4.67
CA LEU A 34 17.22 8.29 -5.82
C LEU A 34 17.04 9.09 -7.12
N PHE A 35 15.94 9.84 -7.26
CA PHE A 35 15.62 10.58 -8.49
C PHE A 35 16.69 11.58 -8.94
N PRO A 36 17.32 12.38 -8.05
CA PRO A 36 18.40 13.29 -8.43
C PRO A 36 19.60 12.58 -9.05
N ASN A 37 19.87 11.34 -8.62
CA ASN A 37 21.03 10.54 -9.04
C ASN A 37 20.71 9.51 -10.13
N ARG A 38 19.56 9.63 -10.80
CA ARG A 38 19.06 8.69 -11.84
C ARG A 38 19.98 8.44 -13.03
N ARG A 39 21.03 9.26 -13.21
CA ARG A 39 22.04 9.08 -14.29
C ARG A 39 23.03 7.95 -13.99
N ASN A 40 23.19 7.57 -12.72
CA ASN A 40 24.00 6.42 -12.36
C ASN A 40 23.16 5.14 -12.59
N PRO A 41 23.66 4.17 -13.37
CA PRO A 41 22.92 2.96 -13.74
C PRO A 41 22.46 2.13 -12.54
N TYR A 42 23.23 2.09 -11.45
CA TYR A 42 22.83 1.43 -10.21
C TYR A 42 21.63 2.11 -9.57
N THR A 43 21.64 3.44 -9.54
CA THR A 43 20.56 4.24 -8.94
C THR A 43 19.29 4.17 -9.77
N PHE A 44 19.44 4.08 -11.10
CA PHE A 44 18.34 3.84 -12.04
C PHE A 44 17.68 2.47 -11.83
N LEU A 45 18.48 1.40 -11.69
CA LEU A 45 17.97 0.05 -11.39
C LEU A 45 17.29 0.01 -10.02
N SER A 46 17.94 0.55 -8.98
CA SER A 46 17.38 0.61 -7.63
C SER A 46 16.11 1.46 -7.53
N MET A 47 15.85 2.33 -8.51
CA MET A 47 14.62 3.13 -8.55
C MET A 47 13.37 2.32 -8.91
N HIS A 48 13.53 1.18 -9.59
CA HIS A 48 12.39 0.36 -10.00
C HIS A 48 11.69 -0.32 -8.81
N SER A 49 12.46 -0.72 -7.79
CA SER A 49 11.92 -1.35 -6.58
C SER A 49 10.90 -0.46 -5.85
N PRO A 50 11.24 0.76 -5.40
CA PRO A 50 10.29 1.58 -4.65
C PRO A 50 9.10 2.05 -5.51
N ILE A 51 9.26 2.15 -6.84
CA ILE A 51 8.13 2.39 -7.74
C ILE A 51 7.18 1.19 -7.74
N ALA A 52 7.72 -0.03 -7.91
CA ALA A 52 6.93 -1.26 -7.87
C ALA A 52 6.25 -1.46 -6.51
N ASP A 53 6.94 -1.14 -5.41
CA ASP A 53 6.39 -1.21 -4.06
C ASP A 53 5.22 -0.24 -3.88
N CYS A 54 5.33 1.00 -4.38
CA CYS A 54 4.21 1.95 -4.40
C CYS A 54 3.00 1.38 -5.17
N PHE A 55 3.21 0.79 -6.35
CA PHE A 55 2.13 0.17 -7.11
C PHE A 55 1.51 -1.03 -6.39
N ALA A 56 2.33 -1.92 -5.82
CA ALA A 56 1.87 -3.09 -5.10
C ALA A 56 1.03 -2.72 -3.87
N LEU A 57 1.42 -1.68 -3.13
CA LEU A 57 0.65 -1.17 -1.99
C LEU A 57 -0.70 -0.58 -2.42
N ASN A 58 -0.75 0.15 -3.53
CA ASN A 58 -1.99 0.77 -4.03
C ASN A 58 -2.96 -0.22 -4.67
N ILE A 59 -2.46 -1.27 -5.34
CA ILE A 59 -3.32 -2.27 -6.00
C ILE A 59 -3.68 -3.40 -5.03
N GLY A 60 -2.77 -3.78 -4.13
CA GLY A 60 -2.97 -4.90 -3.21
C GLY A 60 -3.60 -4.49 -1.88
N MET A 61 -2.96 -3.58 -1.14
CA MET A 61 -3.33 -3.29 0.25
C MET A 61 -4.45 -2.25 0.37
N LEU A 62 -4.41 -1.18 -0.42
CA LEU A 62 -5.41 -0.12 -0.36
C LEU A 62 -6.84 -0.65 -0.59
N PRO A 63 -7.14 -1.49 -1.61
CA PRO A 63 -8.49 -2.02 -1.82
C PRO A 63 -8.94 -2.93 -0.68
N ARG A 64 -8.03 -3.70 -0.08
CA ARG A 64 -8.33 -4.56 1.07
C ARG A 64 -8.69 -3.74 2.31
N ILE A 65 -7.98 -2.64 2.56
CA ILE A 65 -8.29 -1.72 3.66
C ILE A 65 -9.64 -1.05 3.43
N LEU A 66 -9.93 -0.59 2.21
CA LEU A 66 -11.20 0.06 1.88
C LEU A 66 -12.38 -0.92 1.97
N SER A 67 -12.27 -2.09 1.35
CA SER A 67 -13.35 -3.09 1.32
C SER A 67 -13.60 -3.75 2.67
N VAL A 68 -12.56 -4.20 3.37
CA VAL A 68 -12.72 -4.91 4.65
C VAL A 68 -12.82 -3.95 5.83
N GLY A 69 -12.07 -2.85 5.81
CA GLY A 69 -12.00 -1.87 6.91
C GLY A 69 -13.10 -0.82 6.88
N PHE A 70 -13.46 -0.32 5.69
CA PHE A 70 -14.45 0.76 5.53
C PHE A 70 -15.72 0.32 4.82
N ASN A 71 -15.81 -0.95 4.40
CA ASN A 71 -16.92 -1.48 3.60
C ASN A 71 -17.16 -0.68 2.30
N ILE A 72 -16.09 -0.07 1.76
CA ILE A 72 -16.08 0.63 0.49
C ILE A 72 -15.49 -0.32 -0.53
N ASP A 73 -16.29 -0.79 -1.47
CA ASP A 73 -15.78 -1.61 -2.58
C ASP A 73 -15.27 -0.69 -3.70
N PRO A 74 -13.94 -0.58 -3.91
CA PRO A 74 -13.39 0.27 -4.96
C PRO A 74 -13.61 -0.32 -6.37
N THR A 75 -14.07 -1.58 -6.49
CA THR A 75 -14.40 -2.21 -7.77
C THR A 75 -15.84 -1.98 -8.19
N LEU A 76 -16.72 -1.67 -7.23
CA LEU A 76 -18.07 -1.15 -7.48
C LEU A 76 -18.00 0.35 -7.79
N SER A 77 -17.34 0.69 -8.90
CA SER A 77 -17.49 2.00 -9.52
C SER A 77 -18.98 2.18 -9.87
N ASN A 78 -19.66 3.04 -9.12
CA ASN A 78 -20.99 3.61 -9.39
C ASN A 78 -21.86 2.83 -10.40
N ARG A 79 -22.75 1.97 -9.91
CA ARG A 79 -24.08 1.88 -10.50
C ARG A 79 -24.91 3.01 -9.90
N VAL A 80 -24.68 4.24 -10.38
CA VAL A 80 -25.60 5.38 -10.22
C VAL A 80 -26.13 5.70 -11.60
#